data_AF-A0A7G8PSI6-F1
#
_entry.id   AF-A0A7G8PSI6-F1
#
_cell.length_a   1.000
_cell.length_b   1.000
_cell.length_c   1.000
_cell.angle_alpha   90.00
_cell.angle_beta   90.00
_cell.angle_gamma   90.00
#
_symmetry.space_group_name_H-M   'P 1'
#
loop_
_entity.id
_entity.type
_entity.pdbx_description
1 polymer ?
#
loop_
_entity_poly.entity_id
_entity_poly.type
_entity_poly.pdbx_seq_one_letter_code
_entity_poly.pdbx_strand_id
1 'polypeptide(L)'
;MKMVLLVCTLVVLSLSCRQIQKATDVITNPTAREVYERNFYKEDSRYLAWKEAYTRARKDSLEIDLPYSEAGQFSSSHHSVYSYGLSLKEGEQLLVYIDPVSDSTEVFLDLFQKKDSLFSEKPVASSQPGEHFLLYEVNESARYLLVLQPEMDSDSQFQTKIYTNPQYYFPVAGAGNKNIQSFWGASRDGGRRSHKGVDIFAKRGTPVVAATEGRISFTGERGLGGKQVWLRDGIFGRSLYYAHLDSIAAENGQRVQIGDTLGFVGNTGNARTTAPHLHFGIYNGYRGAVDPLPFIKLKEVPETSLEYAGTSAKINRTKAELRNGPSTSYKQLLSLSNNDTVHVLGQTGNWFHIETKELQKGFIHQSLVKESL
;
A
#
# COMPACT_ATOMS: atom_id res chain seq x y z
N MET A 1 -58.24 21.48 -42.01
CA MET A 1 -58.15 22.84 -41.46
C MET A 1 -57.48 22.74 -40.09
N LYS A 2 -56.28 23.34 -39.93
CA LYS A 2 -55.40 23.44 -38.73
C LYS A 2 -54.79 22.09 -38.27
N MET A 3 -53.51 21.75 -38.52
CA MET A 3 -52.23 22.42 -38.24
C MET A 3 -52.01 22.63 -36.74
N VAL A 4 -51.36 21.66 -36.08
CA VAL A 4 -50.63 21.86 -34.82
C VAL A 4 -49.23 21.31 -35.02
N LEU A 5 -48.31 22.26 -35.13
CA LEU A 5 -46.87 22.12 -35.25
C LEU A 5 -46.34 21.78 -33.85
N LEU A 6 -45.88 20.55 -33.62
CA LEU A 6 -45.06 20.26 -32.43
C LEU A 6 -43.60 20.40 -32.84
N VAL A 7 -43.07 21.59 -32.61
CA VAL A 7 -41.65 21.90 -32.70
C VAL A 7 -40.94 21.08 -31.61
N CYS A 8 -40.31 19.98 -31.99
CA CYS A 8 -39.26 19.38 -31.17
C CYS A 8 -38.08 20.35 -31.18
N THR A 9 -38.01 21.19 -30.16
CA THR A 9 -36.86 22.05 -29.90
C THR A 9 -35.67 21.16 -29.60
N LEU A 10 -34.82 20.96 -30.61
CA LEU A 10 -33.49 20.40 -30.47
C LEU A 10 -32.70 21.38 -29.58
N VAL A 11 -32.64 21.11 -28.27
CA VAL A 11 -31.74 21.84 -27.38
C VAL A 11 -30.33 21.35 -27.71
N VAL A 12 -29.71 21.99 -28.69
CA VAL A 12 -28.28 21.87 -28.97
C VAL A 12 -27.57 22.52 -27.80
N LEU A 13 -27.22 21.70 -26.81
CA LEU A 13 -26.37 22.05 -25.70
C LEU A 13 -25.00 22.47 -26.24
N SER A 14 -24.77 23.79 -26.32
CA SER A 14 -23.46 24.39 -26.52
C SER A 14 -22.62 24.18 -25.25
N LEU A 15 -22.29 22.92 -24.95
CA LEU A 15 -21.35 22.61 -23.89
C LEU A 15 -19.97 22.95 -24.45
N SER A 16 -19.28 23.88 -23.80
CA SER A 16 -17.87 24.13 -24.11
C SER A 16 -17.08 22.83 -23.92
N CYS A 17 -15.97 22.64 -24.65
CA CYS A 17 -15.12 21.45 -24.52
C CYS A 17 -14.80 21.11 -23.05
N ARG A 18 -14.68 22.12 -22.19
CA ARG A 18 -14.44 21.98 -20.75
C ARG A 18 -15.63 21.35 -20.00
N GLN A 19 -16.86 21.65 -20.37
CA GLN A 19 -18.06 21.04 -19.77
C GLN A 19 -18.28 19.61 -20.27
N ILE A 20 -17.97 19.34 -21.55
CA ILE A 20 -17.99 17.97 -22.09
C ILE A 20 -16.93 17.11 -21.38
N GLN A 21 -15.71 17.62 -21.22
CA GLN A 21 -14.62 16.93 -20.49
C GLN A 21 -15.01 16.62 -19.04
N LYS A 22 -15.58 17.59 -18.32
CA LYS A 22 -16.06 17.34 -16.95
C LYS A 22 -17.14 16.26 -16.89
N ALA A 23 -18.07 16.25 -17.85
CA ALA A 23 -19.11 15.23 -17.91
C ALA A 23 -18.53 13.84 -18.25
N THR A 24 -17.54 13.76 -19.14
CA THR A 24 -16.86 12.50 -19.46
C THR A 24 -16.00 12.00 -18.30
N ASP A 25 -15.37 12.89 -17.54
CA ASP A 25 -14.47 12.50 -16.44
C ASP A 25 -15.21 11.86 -15.27
N VAL A 26 -16.47 12.25 -15.03
CA VAL A 26 -17.36 11.55 -14.07
C VAL A 26 -17.57 10.09 -14.47
N ILE A 27 -17.53 9.78 -15.77
CA ILE A 27 -17.78 8.45 -16.32
C ILE A 27 -16.48 7.65 -16.44
N THR A 28 -15.40 8.27 -16.94
CA THR A 28 -14.14 7.58 -17.23
C THR A 28 -13.20 7.50 -16.03
N ASN A 29 -13.38 8.39 -15.04
CA ASN A 29 -12.57 8.53 -13.84
C ASN A 29 -11.06 8.45 -14.15
N PRO A 30 -10.54 9.39 -14.95
CA PRO A 30 -9.16 9.35 -15.41
C PRO A 30 -8.17 9.52 -14.26
N THR A 31 -6.98 8.94 -14.39
CA THR A 31 -5.90 9.17 -13.42
C THR A 31 -5.34 10.59 -13.53
N ALA A 32 -4.65 11.09 -12.50
CA ALA A 32 -3.97 12.40 -12.58
C ALA A 32 -3.01 12.48 -13.77
N ARG A 33 -2.30 11.38 -14.04
CA ARG A 33 -1.44 11.22 -15.22
C ARG A 33 -2.22 11.36 -16.53
N GLU A 34 -3.36 10.69 -16.66
CA GLU A 34 -4.22 10.76 -17.85
C GLU A 34 -4.84 12.15 -18.05
N VAL A 35 -5.11 12.88 -16.96
CA VAL A 35 -5.53 14.28 -17.02
C VAL A 35 -4.40 15.17 -17.53
N TYR A 36 -3.18 15.00 -17.00
CA TYR A 36 -2.00 15.74 -17.42
C TYR A 36 -1.66 15.51 -18.90
N GLU A 37 -1.77 14.25 -19.37
CA GLU A 37 -1.52 13.84 -20.75
C GLU A 37 -2.36 14.59 -21.80
N ARG A 38 -3.53 15.12 -21.42
CA ARG A 38 -4.43 15.87 -22.33
C ARG A 38 -3.87 17.22 -22.78
N ASN A 39 -2.86 17.74 -22.10
CA ASN A 39 -2.26 19.03 -22.40
C ASN A 39 -1.26 18.98 -23.57
N PHE A 40 -0.96 17.79 -24.10
CA PHE A 40 0.10 17.59 -25.10
C PHE A 40 -0.45 17.09 -26.44
N TYR A 41 0.20 17.54 -27.52
CA TYR A 41 -0.05 17.04 -28.86
C TYR A 41 0.56 15.64 -29.02
N LYS A 42 -0.12 14.76 -29.75
CA LYS A 42 0.28 13.35 -29.87
C LYS A 42 1.61 13.15 -30.60
N GLU A 43 2.00 14.12 -31.41
CA GLU A 43 3.20 14.14 -32.22
C GLU A 43 4.40 14.80 -31.53
N ASP A 44 4.24 15.38 -30.32
CA ASP A 44 5.36 15.96 -29.57
C ASP A 44 6.33 14.85 -29.11
N SER A 45 7.58 14.95 -29.54
CA SER A 45 8.62 13.95 -29.27
C SER A 45 8.92 13.80 -27.78
N ARG A 46 8.84 14.87 -26.99
CA ARG A 46 9.04 14.83 -25.53
C ARG A 46 7.90 14.09 -24.85
N TYR A 47 6.68 14.33 -25.29
CA TYR A 47 5.50 13.61 -24.80
C TYR A 47 5.58 12.11 -25.15
N LEU A 48 5.97 11.77 -26.38
CA LEU A 48 6.17 10.38 -26.79
C LEU A 48 7.24 9.68 -25.92
N ALA A 49 8.37 10.35 -25.65
CA ALA A 49 9.42 9.83 -24.80
C ALA A 49 8.96 9.66 -23.33
N TRP A 50 8.21 10.63 -22.80
CA TRP A 50 7.60 10.56 -21.47
C TRP A 50 6.61 9.38 -21.35
N LYS A 51 5.82 9.11 -22.40
CA LYS A 51 4.90 7.97 -22.46
C LYS A 51 5.62 6.62 -22.58
N GLU A 52 6.69 6.58 -23.37
CA GLU A 52 7.52 5.38 -23.52
C GLU A 52 8.25 5.04 -22.22
N ALA A 53 8.78 6.03 -21.50
CA ALA A 53 9.42 5.83 -20.20
C ALA A 53 8.46 5.18 -19.18
N TYR A 54 7.20 5.63 -19.12
CA TYR A 54 6.18 4.99 -18.30
C TYR A 54 5.93 3.53 -18.71
N THR A 55 5.85 3.28 -20.01
CA THR A 55 5.64 1.93 -20.56
C THR A 55 6.82 0.99 -20.26
N ARG A 56 8.05 1.51 -20.28
CA ARG A 56 9.25 0.76 -19.88
C ARG A 56 9.24 0.44 -18.39
N ALA A 57 8.97 1.42 -17.53
CA ALA A 57 8.90 1.21 -16.07
C ALA A 57 7.87 0.14 -15.68
N ARG A 58 6.73 0.05 -16.38
CA ARG A 58 5.75 -1.01 -16.15
C ARG A 58 6.25 -2.44 -16.41
N LYS A 59 7.40 -2.59 -17.08
CA LYS A 59 8.06 -3.87 -17.37
C LYS A 59 9.29 -4.12 -16.49
N ASP A 60 9.66 -3.16 -15.64
CA ASP A 60 10.76 -3.35 -14.69
C ASP A 60 10.42 -4.46 -13.69
N SER A 61 11.46 -5.07 -13.13
CA SER A 61 11.34 -6.23 -12.21
C SER A 61 11.97 -5.96 -10.85
N LEU A 62 12.08 -4.68 -10.50
CA LEU A 62 12.56 -4.25 -9.19
C LEU A 62 11.55 -4.67 -8.11
N GLU A 63 12.07 -5.01 -6.95
CA GLU A 63 11.33 -5.56 -5.83
C GLU A 63 11.83 -4.87 -4.55
N ILE A 64 10.88 -4.47 -3.70
CA ILE A 64 11.17 -3.87 -2.40
C ILE A 64 10.40 -4.58 -1.29
N ASP A 65 11.00 -4.63 -0.11
CA ASP A 65 10.34 -5.03 1.13
C ASP A 65 9.87 -3.77 1.85
N LEU A 66 8.72 -3.85 2.54
CA LEU A 66 8.15 -2.73 3.28
C LEU A 66 8.47 -2.84 4.78
N PRO A 67 8.74 -1.73 5.48
CA PRO A 67 8.73 -0.34 4.98
C PRO A 67 9.97 -0.01 4.12
N TYR A 68 9.80 0.93 3.19
CA TYR A 68 10.84 1.37 2.24
C TYR A 68 10.90 2.89 2.16
N SER A 69 12.10 3.44 2.03
CA SER A 69 12.33 4.84 1.70
C SER A 69 13.46 4.98 0.70
N GLU A 70 13.40 6.03 -0.12
CA GLU A 70 14.44 6.35 -1.08
C GLU A 70 14.53 7.86 -1.28
N ALA A 71 15.74 8.38 -1.34
CA ALA A 71 16.02 9.71 -1.86
C ALA A 71 16.49 9.56 -3.31
N GLY A 72 15.83 10.22 -4.25
CA GLY A 72 16.11 10.06 -5.68
C GLY A 72 16.04 11.38 -6.44
N GLN A 73 16.24 11.27 -7.75
CA GLN A 73 16.17 12.43 -8.65
C GLN A 73 15.40 12.09 -9.93
N PHE A 74 14.46 12.97 -10.28
CA PHE A 74 13.91 13.02 -11.62
C PHE A 74 14.89 13.73 -12.54
N SER A 75 15.17 13.13 -13.69
CA SER A 75 15.94 13.76 -14.76
C SER A 75 15.16 13.78 -16.06
N SER A 76 15.01 14.96 -16.63
CA SER A 76 14.38 15.18 -17.93
C SER A 76 15.16 14.44 -19.03
N SER A 77 16.49 14.56 -19.01
CA SER A 77 17.39 13.93 -19.99
C SER A 77 17.32 12.40 -20.02
N HIS A 78 17.04 11.77 -18.87
CA HIS A 78 16.90 10.32 -18.75
C HIS A 78 15.43 9.86 -18.73
N HIS A 79 14.47 10.79 -18.77
CA HIS A 79 13.04 10.52 -18.63
C HIS A 79 12.73 9.61 -17.44
N SER A 80 13.28 9.95 -16.27
CA SER A 80 13.28 9.08 -15.10
C SER A 80 11.85 8.72 -14.65
N VAL A 81 11.53 7.43 -14.67
CA VAL A 81 10.31 6.86 -14.09
C VAL A 81 10.74 5.72 -13.19
N TYR A 82 10.22 5.71 -11.96
CA TYR A 82 10.56 4.71 -10.95
C TYR A 82 9.42 3.72 -10.83
N SER A 83 9.76 2.45 -10.57
CA SER A 83 8.75 1.43 -10.36
C SER A 83 9.23 0.33 -9.44
N TYR A 84 8.35 -0.12 -8.56
CA TYR A 84 8.68 -1.04 -7.49
C TYR A 84 7.62 -2.14 -7.39
N GLY A 85 8.05 -3.38 -7.57
CA GLY A 85 7.31 -4.57 -7.23
C GLY A 85 7.24 -4.73 -5.72
N LEU A 86 6.04 -5.01 -5.21
CA LEU A 86 5.81 -5.17 -3.77
C LEU A 86 4.71 -6.20 -3.52
N SER A 87 4.74 -6.81 -2.34
CA SER A 87 3.74 -7.80 -1.91
C SER A 87 2.87 -7.18 -0.81
N LEU A 88 1.56 -7.13 -1.04
CA LEU A 88 0.61 -6.63 -0.05
C LEU A 88 -0.33 -7.73 0.39
N LYS A 89 -0.79 -7.65 1.64
CA LYS A 89 -1.74 -8.60 2.22
C LYS A 89 -3.10 -7.94 2.41
N GLU A 90 -4.17 -8.71 2.19
CA GLU A 90 -5.52 -8.29 2.56
C GLU A 90 -5.53 -7.82 4.02
N GLY A 91 -6.10 -6.63 4.27
CA GLY A 91 -6.14 -6.00 5.58
C GLY A 91 -5.04 -4.98 5.85
N GLU A 92 -4.05 -4.86 4.97
CA GLU A 92 -3.13 -3.73 4.96
C GLU A 92 -3.74 -2.53 4.23
N GLN A 93 -3.20 -1.35 4.52
CA GLN A 93 -3.43 -0.11 3.80
C GLN A 93 -2.06 0.38 3.33
N LEU A 94 -1.82 0.44 2.02
CA LEU A 94 -0.61 0.98 1.45
C LEU A 94 -0.64 2.52 1.53
N LEU A 95 0.43 3.10 2.04
CA LEU A 95 0.70 4.52 2.01
C LEU A 95 1.99 4.76 1.23
N VAL A 96 1.89 5.61 0.22
CA VAL A 96 3.02 6.13 -0.54
C VAL A 96 3.03 7.63 -0.36
N TYR A 97 4.14 8.18 0.10
CA TYR A 97 4.40 9.60 0.08
C TYR A 97 5.53 9.88 -0.88
N ILE A 98 5.42 10.98 -1.61
CA ILE A 98 6.55 11.60 -2.28
C ILE A 98 6.64 13.06 -1.83
N ASP A 99 7.83 13.48 -1.46
CA ASP A 99 8.13 14.84 -1.05
C ASP A 99 9.12 15.40 -2.08
N PRO A 100 8.65 16.13 -3.09
CA PRO A 100 9.54 16.75 -4.06
C PRO A 100 10.29 17.90 -3.39
N VAL A 101 11.60 18.00 -3.64
CA VAL A 101 12.41 19.13 -3.13
C VAL A 101 12.00 20.45 -3.79
N SER A 102 11.37 20.39 -4.97
CA SER A 102 10.72 21.53 -5.63
C SER A 102 9.21 21.39 -5.53
N ASP A 103 8.57 22.27 -4.74
CA ASP A 103 7.10 22.30 -4.53
C ASP A 103 6.28 22.42 -5.83
N SER A 104 6.91 22.73 -6.97
CA SER A 104 6.25 22.83 -8.27
C SER A 104 6.17 21.53 -9.05
N THR A 105 6.89 20.47 -8.65
CA THR A 105 6.95 19.24 -9.45
C THR A 105 5.76 18.32 -9.15
N GLU A 106 4.87 18.19 -10.12
CA GLU A 106 3.83 17.17 -10.11
C GLU A 106 4.43 15.77 -10.27
N VAL A 107 3.95 14.81 -9.47
CA VAL A 107 4.34 13.40 -9.57
C VAL A 107 3.11 12.52 -9.51
N PHE A 108 2.94 11.71 -10.54
CA PHE A 108 1.84 10.78 -10.68
C PHE A 108 2.21 9.43 -10.09
N LEU A 109 1.38 8.96 -9.16
CA LEU A 109 1.51 7.66 -8.52
C LEU A 109 0.43 6.74 -9.09
N ASP A 110 0.83 5.60 -9.65
CA ASP A 110 -0.09 4.58 -10.15
C ASP A 110 0.25 3.22 -9.54
N LEU A 111 -0.75 2.53 -8.99
CA LEU A 111 -0.62 1.20 -8.42
C LEU A 111 -1.35 0.19 -9.30
N PHE A 112 -0.63 -0.84 -9.74
CA PHE A 112 -1.17 -1.94 -10.54
C PHE A 112 -1.20 -3.21 -9.72
N GLN A 113 -2.27 -3.99 -9.86
CA GLN A 113 -2.38 -5.31 -9.24
C GLN A 113 -1.99 -6.39 -10.26
N LYS A 114 -1.20 -7.37 -9.83
CA LYS A 114 -0.89 -8.54 -10.66
C LYS A 114 -2.05 -9.53 -10.65
N LYS A 115 -2.60 -9.88 -11.81
CA LYS A 115 -3.62 -10.90 -12.06
C LYS A 115 -3.12 -11.88 -13.12
N ASP A 116 -3.22 -13.19 -12.87
CA ASP A 116 -2.88 -14.24 -13.85
C ASP A 116 -1.52 -14.04 -14.54
N SER A 117 -0.49 -13.72 -13.76
CA SER A 117 0.89 -13.44 -14.19
C SER A 117 1.16 -12.10 -14.87
N LEU A 118 0.13 -11.32 -15.20
CA LEU A 118 0.25 -9.99 -15.81
C LEU A 118 -0.23 -8.89 -14.85
N PHE A 119 0.29 -7.68 -14.96
CA PHE A 119 -0.29 -6.55 -14.26
C PHE A 119 -1.56 -6.08 -14.97
N SER A 120 -2.54 -5.59 -14.20
CA SER A 120 -3.75 -5.00 -14.74
C SER A 120 -3.44 -3.90 -15.75
N GLU A 121 -4.27 -3.75 -16.79
CA GLU A 121 -4.06 -2.71 -17.79
C GLU A 121 -4.18 -1.31 -17.19
N LYS A 122 -5.23 -1.11 -16.38
CA LYS A 122 -5.49 0.10 -15.60
C LYS A 122 -4.96 -0.05 -14.17
N PRO A 123 -4.54 1.06 -13.53
CA PRO A 123 -4.21 1.04 -12.12
C PRO A 123 -5.44 0.74 -11.25
N VAL A 124 -5.23 0.06 -10.13
CA VAL A 124 -6.24 -0.15 -9.09
C VAL A 124 -6.36 1.04 -8.15
N ALA A 125 -5.34 1.92 -8.14
CA ALA A 125 -5.34 3.20 -7.43
C ALA A 125 -4.35 4.16 -8.09
N SER A 126 -4.68 5.45 -8.07
CA SER A 126 -3.82 6.53 -8.58
C SER A 126 -3.91 7.76 -7.68
N SER A 127 -2.86 8.57 -7.63
CA SER A 127 -2.92 9.88 -6.95
C SER A 127 -3.90 10.81 -7.66
N GLN A 128 -4.46 11.77 -6.91
CA GLN A 128 -5.24 12.86 -7.48
C GLN A 128 -4.30 13.96 -8.00
N PRO A 129 -4.77 14.83 -8.93
CA PRO A 129 -3.98 15.98 -9.38
C PRO A 129 -3.56 16.87 -8.19
N GLY A 130 -2.27 17.22 -8.11
CA GLY A 130 -1.71 18.01 -7.00
C GLY A 130 -1.50 17.24 -5.69
N GLU A 131 -1.83 15.94 -5.63
CA GLU A 131 -1.54 15.11 -4.46
C GLU A 131 -0.25 14.32 -4.65
N HIS A 132 0.69 14.50 -3.71
CA HIS A 132 1.95 13.78 -3.65
C HIS A 132 1.89 12.54 -2.75
N PHE A 133 0.71 11.94 -2.62
CA PHE A 133 0.54 10.70 -1.87
C PHE A 133 -0.47 9.77 -2.54
N LEU A 134 -0.37 8.48 -2.20
CA LEU A 134 -1.32 7.45 -2.59
C LEU A 134 -1.71 6.65 -1.37
N LEU A 135 -3.03 6.53 -1.15
CA LEU A 135 -3.62 5.67 -0.13
C LEU A 135 -4.40 4.55 -0.81
N TYR A 136 -4.13 3.29 -0.45
CA TYR A 136 -4.84 2.15 -1.02
C TYR A 136 -5.16 1.08 0.02
N GLU A 137 -6.44 0.76 0.17
CA GLU A 137 -6.90 -0.35 1.01
C GLU A 137 -6.76 -1.69 0.27
N VAL A 138 -5.93 -2.57 0.83
CA VAL A 138 -5.64 -3.86 0.22
C VAL A 138 -6.76 -4.84 0.54
N ASN A 139 -7.55 -5.14 -0.48
CA ASN A 139 -8.67 -6.07 -0.39
C ASN A 139 -8.32 -7.51 -0.81
N GLU A 140 -7.16 -7.68 -1.45
CA GLU A 140 -6.68 -8.97 -1.92
C GLU A 140 -5.15 -9.07 -1.74
N SER A 141 -4.72 -10.15 -1.09
CA SER A 141 -3.30 -10.47 -0.95
C SER A 141 -2.71 -10.82 -2.32
N ALA A 142 -1.86 -9.96 -2.85
CA ALA A 142 -1.31 -10.10 -4.20
C ALA A 142 0.04 -9.38 -4.34
N ARG A 143 0.64 -9.54 -5.52
CA ARG A 143 1.77 -8.72 -5.97
C ARG A 143 1.22 -7.45 -6.63
N TYR A 144 1.87 -6.33 -6.37
CA TYR A 144 1.54 -5.04 -6.95
C TYR A 144 2.79 -4.41 -7.56
N LEU A 145 2.56 -3.48 -8.49
CA LEU A 145 3.59 -2.63 -9.07
C LEU A 145 3.20 -1.19 -8.83
N LEU A 146 4.01 -0.47 -8.07
CA LEU A 146 3.90 0.96 -7.91
C LEU A 146 4.75 1.65 -8.98
N VAL A 147 4.22 2.69 -9.62
CA VAL A 147 4.94 3.50 -10.62
C VAL A 147 4.88 4.97 -10.20
N LEU A 148 6.04 5.63 -10.20
CA LEU A 148 6.21 7.05 -9.89
C LEU A 148 6.73 7.73 -11.15
N GLN A 149 5.91 8.59 -11.74
CA GLN A 149 6.28 9.36 -12.94
C GLN A 149 6.15 10.85 -12.65
N PRO A 150 7.22 11.65 -12.83
CA PRO A 150 7.11 13.09 -12.71
C PRO A 150 6.37 13.67 -13.92
N GLU A 151 5.98 14.93 -13.82
CA GLU A 151 5.66 15.74 -14.99
C GLU A 151 6.81 15.78 -16.00
N MET A 152 6.47 16.18 -17.23
CA MET A 152 7.43 16.24 -18.33
C MET A 152 8.50 17.29 -18.06
N ASP A 153 9.73 17.03 -18.51
CA ASP A 153 10.89 17.93 -18.37
C ASP A 153 11.28 18.27 -16.91
N SER A 154 10.94 17.39 -15.95
CA SER A 154 11.30 17.57 -14.54
C SER A 154 12.75 17.19 -14.22
N ASP A 155 13.48 18.10 -13.56
CA ASP A 155 14.84 17.93 -13.04
C ASP A 155 14.89 18.25 -11.53
N SER A 156 14.20 17.45 -10.72
CA SER A 156 14.04 17.69 -9.28
C SER A 156 14.43 16.48 -8.44
N GLN A 157 14.94 16.74 -7.24
CA GLN A 157 15.13 15.69 -6.23
C GLN A 157 13.80 15.38 -5.54
N PHE A 158 13.68 14.17 -5.03
CA PHE A 158 12.52 13.75 -4.23
C PHE A 158 12.93 12.81 -3.11
N GLN A 159 12.06 12.73 -2.11
CA GLN A 159 12.08 11.68 -1.11
C GLN A 159 10.79 10.89 -1.18
N THR A 160 10.87 9.56 -1.11
CA THR A 160 9.68 8.73 -1.03
C THR A 160 9.69 7.85 0.21
N LYS A 161 8.50 7.64 0.79
CA LYS A 161 8.23 6.66 1.84
C LYS A 161 7.11 5.76 1.36
N ILE A 162 7.34 4.46 1.40
CA ILE A 162 6.39 3.43 1.00
C ILE A 162 6.25 2.48 2.19
N TYR A 163 5.07 2.41 2.79
CA TYR A 163 4.83 1.54 3.94
C TYR A 163 3.37 1.13 4.02
N THR A 164 3.06 0.18 4.90
CA THR A 164 1.67 -0.21 5.17
C THR A 164 1.24 0.17 6.57
N ASN A 165 -0.03 0.50 6.72
CA ASN A 165 -0.71 0.55 8.01
C ASN A 165 -1.70 -0.61 8.12
N PRO A 166 -2.02 -1.08 9.34
CA PRO A 166 -3.17 -1.94 9.56
C PRO A 166 -4.49 -1.18 9.28
N GLN A 167 -5.48 -1.84 8.68
CA GLN A 167 -6.82 -1.26 8.49
C GLN A 167 -7.59 -1.07 9.81
N TYR A 168 -7.27 -1.84 10.85
CA TYR A 168 -7.93 -1.76 12.14
C TYR A 168 -6.97 -1.36 13.26
N TYR A 169 -7.52 -0.64 14.24
CA TYR A 169 -6.83 -0.28 15.45
C TYR A 169 -6.51 -1.50 16.31
N PHE A 170 -5.43 -1.43 17.09
CA PHE A 170 -5.02 -2.56 17.93
C PHE A 170 -6.07 -2.82 19.04
N PRO A 171 -6.64 -4.04 19.15
CA PRO A 171 -7.89 -4.26 19.91
C PRO A 171 -7.69 -4.40 21.43
N VAL A 172 -6.50 -4.15 21.97
CA VAL A 172 -6.19 -4.21 23.40
C VAL A 172 -5.42 -2.95 23.79
N ALA A 173 -5.97 -2.19 24.74
CA ALA A 173 -5.39 -0.91 25.15
C ALA A 173 -3.98 -1.08 25.71
N GLY A 174 -3.02 -0.29 25.20
CA GLY A 174 -1.62 -0.30 25.63
C GLY A 174 -0.81 -1.54 25.23
N ALA A 175 -1.38 -2.44 24.43
CA ALA A 175 -0.68 -3.59 23.86
C ALA A 175 -0.18 -3.29 22.44
N GLY A 176 0.68 -4.17 21.92
CA GLY A 176 1.17 -4.09 20.54
C GLY A 176 1.66 -5.42 20.02
N ASN A 177 2.47 -5.41 18.96
CA ASN A 177 2.89 -6.62 18.24
C ASN A 177 3.46 -7.73 19.13
N LYS A 178 4.23 -7.40 20.17
CA LYS A 178 4.83 -8.36 21.11
C LYS A 178 3.80 -9.15 21.95
N ASN A 179 2.57 -8.63 22.06
CA ASN A 179 1.50 -9.26 22.81
C ASN A 179 0.79 -10.35 21.99
N ILE A 180 0.99 -10.39 20.67
CA ILE A 180 0.47 -11.45 19.81
C ILE A 180 1.38 -12.67 19.93
N GLN A 181 0.90 -13.74 20.57
CA GLN A 181 1.72 -14.94 20.84
C GLN A 181 1.09 -16.24 20.32
N SER A 182 -0.16 -16.22 19.85
CA SER A 182 -0.74 -17.31 19.08
C SER A 182 -1.31 -16.80 17.78
N PHE A 183 -0.83 -17.34 16.66
CA PHE A 183 -1.13 -16.84 15.32
C PHE A 183 -2.18 -17.68 14.61
N TRP A 184 -2.73 -17.09 13.55
CA TRP A 184 -3.59 -17.78 12.59
C TRP A 184 -2.95 -19.09 12.12
N GLY A 185 -3.76 -20.12 11.92
CA GLY A 185 -3.28 -21.41 11.43
C GLY A 185 -2.78 -22.36 12.52
N ALA A 186 -2.40 -21.86 13.71
CA ALA A 186 -1.82 -22.66 14.80
C ALA A 186 -2.70 -23.85 15.17
N SER A 187 -2.06 -24.98 15.47
CA SER A 187 -2.74 -26.21 15.87
C SER A 187 -3.53 -26.04 17.18
N ARG A 188 -4.76 -26.53 17.21
CA ARG A 188 -5.66 -26.51 18.38
C ARG A 188 -6.28 -27.88 18.60
N ASP A 189 -6.65 -28.15 19.85
CA ASP A 189 -7.31 -29.38 20.27
C ASP A 189 -6.55 -30.64 19.82
N GLY A 190 -5.22 -30.63 19.96
CA GLY A 190 -4.35 -31.74 19.54
C GLY A 190 -4.27 -31.95 18.03
N GLY A 191 -4.44 -30.89 17.23
CA GLY A 191 -4.36 -30.96 15.75
C GLY A 191 -5.70 -31.09 15.03
N ARG A 192 -6.81 -31.18 15.76
CA ARG A 192 -8.16 -31.34 15.19
C ARG A 192 -8.74 -30.03 14.63
N ARG A 193 -8.21 -28.89 15.08
CA ARG A 193 -8.66 -27.55 14.68
C ARG A 193 -7.45 -26.69 14.33
N SER A 194 -7.65 -25.80 13.38
CA SER A 194 -6.73 -24.69 13.10
C SER A 194 -7.25 -23.40 13.75
N HIS A 195 -6.35 -22.62 14.34
CA HIS A 195 -6.67 -21.34 14.97
C HIS A 195 -7.18 -20.33 13.94
N LYS A 196 -8.42 -19.83 14.14
CA LYS A 196 -9.10 -18.88 13.24
C LYS A 196 -9.09 -17.45 13.77
N GLY A 197 -7.95 -17.04 14.31
CA GLY A 197 -7.75 -15.72 14.87
C GLY A 197 -6.29 -15.51 15.30
N VAL A 198 -6.08 -14.50 16.14
CA VAL A 198 -4.84 -14.28 16.87
C VAL A 198 -5.15 -14.12 18.37
N ASP A 199 -4.26 -14.61 19.22
CA ASP A 199 -4.39 -14.43 20.67
C ASP A 199 -3.42 -13.34 21.15
N ILE A 200 -3.98 -12.33 21.81
CA ILE A 200 -3.30 -11.13 22.29
C ILE A 200 -3.27 -11.17 23.82
N PHE A 201 -2.10 -11.46 24.37
CA PHE A 201 -1.92 -11.65 25.81
C PHE A 201 -1.77 -10.31 26.54
N ALA A 202 -2.53 -10.14 27.61
CA ALA A 202 -2.48 -8.99 28.50
C ALA A 202 -2.98 -9.38 29.89
N LYS A 203 -2.82 -8.48 30.87
CA LYS A 203 -3.33 -8.73 32.23
C LYS A 203 -4.86 -8.88 32.19
N ARG A 204 -5.41 -9.76 33.03
CA ARG A 204 -6.87 -9.82 33.23
C ARG A 204 -7.37 -8.43 33.62
N GLY A 205 -8.49 -8.01 33.07
CA GLY A 205 -9.04 -6.67 33.33
C GLY A 205 -8.46 -5.56 32.43
N THR A 206 -7.47 -5.85 31.56
CA THR A 206 -7.03 -4.86 30.56
C THR A 206 -8.17 -4.56 29.58
N PRO A 207 -8.45 -3.29 29.24
CA PRO A 207 -9.51 -2.95 28.30
C PRO A 207 -9.29 -3.57 26.90
N VAL A 208 -10.32 -4.24 26.42
CA VAL A 208 -10.49 -4.64 25.02
C VAL A 208 -11.30 -3.56 24.33
N VAL A 209 -10.76 -3.00 23.26
CA VAL A 209 -11.31 -1.81 22.60
C VAL A 209 -11.78 -2.10 21.18
N ALA A 210 -12.71 -1.30 20.69
CA ALA A 210 -13.20 -1.39 19.32
C ALA A 210 -12.08 -1.07 18.33
N ALA A 211 -11.79 -2.02 17.45
CA ALA A 211 -10.74 -1.91 16.44
C ALA A 211 -11.15 -1.04 15.22
N THR A 212 -12.45 -0.82 15.03
CA THR A 212 -13.05 0.00 13.97
C THR A 212 -14.31 0.67 14.51
N GLU A 213 -14.79 1.71 13.84
CA GLU A 213 -16.14 2.21 14.08
C GLU A 213 -17.18 1.20 13.57
N GLY A 214 -18.33 1.12 14.23
CA GLY A 214 -19.36 0.21 13.76
C GLY A 214 -20.48 -0.04 14.75
N ARG A 215 -21.15 -1.19 14.57
CA ARG A 215 -22.27 -1.60 15.42
C ARG A 215 -22.04 -2.97 16.03
N ILE A 216 -22.28 -3.07 17.34
CA ILE A 216 -22.24 -4.33 18.06
C ILE A 216 -23.40 -5.20 17.60
N SER A 217 -23.09 -6.34 16.99
CA SER A 217 -24.07 -7.29 16.47
C SER A 217 -24.42 -8.40 17.45
N PHE A 218 -23.51 -8.69 18.40
CA PHE A 218 -23.77 -9.65 19.46
C PHE A 218 -22.87 -9.41 20.69
N THR A 219 -23.43 -9.54 21.88
CA THR A 219 -22.75 -9.66 23.16
C THR A 219 -23.36 -10.81 23.97
N GLY A 220 -22.52 -11.62 24.62
CA GLY A 220 -23.00 -12.65 25.53
C GLY A 220 -21.96 -13.73 25.81
N GLU A 221 -22.34 -14.74 26.60
CA GLU A 221 -21.51 -15.90 26.91
C GLU A 221 -22.01 -17.14 26.17
N ARG A 222 -21.24 -17.66 25.21
CA ARG A 222 -21.63 -18.87 24.46
C ARG A 222 -20.46 -19.67 23.91
N GLY A 223 -20.67 -20.98 23.81
CA GLY A 223 -19.78 -21.90 23.11
C GLY A 223 -18.32 -21.84 23.57
N LEU A 224 -17.39 -22.10 22.65
CA LEU A 224 -15.95 -22.12 22.95
C LEU A 224 -15.40 -20.73 23.31
N GLY A 225 -16.01 -19.66 22.81
CA GLY A 225 -15.57 -18.28 23.03
C GLY A 225 -15.75 -17.78 24.46
N GLY A 226 -16.64 -18.40 25.24
CA GLY A 226 -17.04 -17.85 26.53
C GLY A 226 -17.72 -16.50 26.35
N LYS A 227 -17.34 -15.50 27.16
CA LYS A 227 -17.85 -14.14 27.02
C LYS A 227 -17.23 -13.49 25.79
N GLN A 228 -18.08 -12.97 24.93
CA GLN A 228 -17.68 -12.49 23.61
C GLN A 228 -18.50 -11.28 23.14
N VAL A 229 -17.86 -10.49 22.29
CA VAL A 229 -18.44 -9.36 21.55
C VAL A 229 -18.21 -9.58 20.06
N TRP A 230 -19.21 -9.27 19.25
CA TRP A 230 -19.11 -9.20 17.79
C TRP A 230 -19.39 -7.78 17.34
N LEU A 231 -18.43 -7.17 16.66
CA LEU A 231 -18.52 -5.84 16.07
C LEU A 231 -18.64 -5.97 14.56
N ARG A 232 -19.62 -5.27 13.97
CA ARG A 232 -19.80 -5.20 12.53
C ARG A 232 -19.22 -3.89 12.00
N ASP A 233 -18.24 -4.01 11.11
CA ASP A 233 -17.60 -2.93 10.36
C ASP A 233 -18.48 -2.54 9.17
N GLY A 234 -19.34 -1.53 9.33
CA GLY A 234 -20.32 -1.14 8.32
C GLY A 234 -21.38 -2.20 7.98
N ILE A 235 -22.35 -1.88 7.11
CA ILE A 235 -23.46 -2.81 6.79
C ILE A 235 -22.93 -4.05 6.04
N PHE A 236 -22.03 -3.83 5.07
CA PHE A 236 -21.50 -4.88 4.19
C PHE A 236 -20.07 -5.31 4.51
N GLY A 237 -19.43 -4.73 5.54
CA GLY A 237 -18.04 -5.04 5.84
C GLY A 237 -17.86 -6.28 6.72
N ARG A 238 -16.74 -6.31 7.44
CA ARG A 238 -16.29 -7.51 8.17
C ARG A 238 -16.96 -7.61 9.54
N SER A 239 -17.00 -8.83 10.08
CA SER A 239 -17.40 -9.06 11.46
C SER A 239 -16.16 -9.37 12.29
N LEU A 240 -15.89 -8.53 13.29
CA LEU A 240 -14.78 -8.65 14.22
C LEU A 240 -15.26 -9.35 15.49
N TYR A 241 -14.53 -10.37 15.90
CA TYR A 241 -14.86 -11.26 17.01
C TYR A 241 -13.87 -11.09 18.14
N TYR A 242 -14.37 -10.77 19.33
CA TYR A 242 -13.60 -10.56 20.56
C TYR A 242 -14.07 -11.59 21.58
N ALA A 243 -13.20 -12.50 22.01
CA ALA A 243 -13.59 -13.62 22.87
C ALA A 243 -12.67 -13.82 24.08
N HIS A 244 -13.08 -14.75 24.94
CA HIS A 244 -12.45 -15.07 26.21
C HIS A 244 -12.49 -13.91 27.23
N LEU A 245 -13.44 -12.98 27.08
CA LEU A 245 -13.52 -11.80 27.92
C LEU A 245 -13.79 -12.17 29.39
N ASP A 246 -13.29 -11.35 30.31
CA ASP A 246 -13.57 -11.46 31.75
C ASP A 246 -14.95 -10.88 32.07
N SER A 247 -15.25 -9.71 31.50
CA SER A 247 -16.53 -9.03 31.54
C SER A 247 -16.78 -8.28 30.23
N ILE A 248 -18.05 -8.04 29.93
CA ILE A 248 -18.51 -7.34 28.73
C ILE A 248 -19.01 -5.96 29.17
N ALA A 249 -18.55 -4.91 28.50
CA ALA A 249 -18.99 -3.53 28.74
C ALA A 249 -19.93 -3.02 27.64
N ALA A 250 -19.79 -3.54 26.42
CA ALA A 250 -20.65 -3.16 25.29
C ALA A 250 -22.03 -3.82 25.36
N GLU A 251 -23.00 -3.19 24.70
CA GLU A 251 -24.39 -3.66 24.59
C GLU A 251 -24.75 -4.07 23.16
N ASN A 252 -25.69 -5.01 23.01
CA ASN A 252 -26.24 -5.38 21.71
C ASN A 252 -26.84 -4.17 20.97
N GLY A 253 -26.41 -3.95 19.73
CA GLY A 253 -26.89 -2.84 18.91
C GLY A 253 -26.26 -1.48 19.20
N GLN A 254 -25.35 -1.40 20.18
CA GLN A 254 -24.58 -0.20 20.46
C GLN A 254 -23.76 0.21 19.23
N ARG A 255 -23.70 1.51 18.94
CA ARG A 255 -22.72 2.09 18.01
C ARG A 255 -21.45 2.43 18.79
N VAL A 256 -20.30 2.09 18.23
CA VAL A 256 -19.00 2.31 18.87
C VAL A 256 -18.07 3.04 17.90
N GLN A 257 -17.18 3.83 18.47
CA GLN A 257 -16.06 4.48 17.80
C GLN A 257 -14.77 3.68 18.05
N ILE A 258 -13.74 3.92 17.23
CA ILE A 258 -12.41 3.34 17.45
C ILE A 258 -11.94 3.70 18.86
N GLY A 259 -11.50 2.70 19.62
CA GLY A 259 -10.99 2.88 20.98
C GLY A 259 -12.03 2.75 22.10
N ASP A 260 -13.33 2.70 21.79
CA ASP A 260 -14.37 2.46 22.80
C ASP A 260 -14.17 1.10 23.49
N THR A 261 -14.33 1.05 24.81
CA THR A 261 -14.16 -0.20 25.57
C THR A 261 -15.34 -1.14 25.33
N LEU A 262 -15.06 -2.33 24.80
CA LEU A 262 -16.05 -3.37 24.54
C LEU A 262 -16.19 -4.37 25.70
N GLY A 263 -15.13 -4.51 26.49
CA GLY A 263 -15.04 -5.42 27.62
C GLY A 263 -13.60 -5.51 28.10
N PHE A 264 -13.28 -6.57 28.82
CA PHE A 264 -11.99 -6.70 29.48
C PHE A 264 -11.36 -8.06 29.24
N VAL A 265 -10.04 -8.08 29.07
CA VAL A 265 -9.26 -9.31 28.85
C VAL A 265 -9.50 -10.31 29.98
N GLY A 266 -9.74 -11.57 29.61
CA GLY A 266 -10.00 -12.66 30.54
C GLY A 266 -9.49 -13.99 30.01
N ASN A 267 -10.16 -15.07 30.41
CA ASN A 267 -9.90 -16.41 29.89
C ASN A 267 -11.17 -17.30 29.93
N THR A 268 -12.35 -16.72 29.69
CA THR A 268 -13.61 -17.50 29.74
C THR A 268 -13.74 -18.47 28.55
N GLY A 269 -14.69 -19.41 28.60
CA GLY A 269 -14.86 -20.42 27.56
C GLY A 269 -13.76 -21.49 27.61
N ASN A 270 -13.28 -21.95 26.46
CA ASN A 270 -12.24 -22.99 26.41
C ASN A 270 -10.83 -22.50 26.79
N ALA A 271 -10.65 -21.19 27.02
CA ALA A 271 -9.40 -20.60 27.49
C ALA A 271 -9.18 -20.70 29.01
N ARG A 272 -10.13 -21.25 29.79
CA ARG A 272 -10.15 -21.19 31.27
C ARG A 272 -8.87 -21.68 31.96
N THR A 273 -8.13 -22.60 31.35
CA THR A 273 -6.88 -23.15 31.89
C THR A 273 -5.61 -22.51 31.30
N THR A 274 -5.75 -21.40 30.58
CA THR A 274 -4.64 -20.68 29.94
C THR A 274 -4.45 -19.30 30.56
N ALA A 275 -3.31 -18.65 30.27
CA ALA A 275 -3.06 -17.28 30.68
C ALA A 275 -4.07 -16.31 30.02
N PRO A 276 -4.48 -15.22 30.70
CA PRO A 276 -5.44 -14.28 30.14
C PRO A 276 -5.01 -13.68 28.80
N HIS A 277 -5.93 -13.65 27.85
CA HIS A 277 -5.72 -13.12 26.51
C HIS A 277 -7.06 -12.74 25.86
N LEU A 278 -6.99 -11.86 24.87
CA LEU A 278 -8.06 -11.67 23.90
C LEU A 278 -7.84 -12.64 22.74
N HIS A 279 -8.84 -13.47 22.42
CA HIS A 279 -8.91 -14.06 21.09
C HIS A 279 -9.59 -13.09 20.14
N PHE A 280 -8.89 -12.66 19.10
CA PHE A 280 -9.36 -11.72 18.10
C PHE A 280 -9.48 -12.42 16.74
N GLY A 281 -10.66 -12.39 16.14
CA GLY A 281 -10.96 -12.98 14.83
C GLY A 281 -11.63 -11.99 13.89
N ILE A 282 -11.47 -12.20 12.58
CA ILE A 282 -12.10 -11.40 11.53
C ILE A 282 -12.79 -12.33 10.55
N TYR A 283 -14.04 -12.01 10.20
CA TYR A 283 -14.87 -12.80 9.31
C TYR A 283 -15.38 -11.95 8.15
N ASN A 284 -15.14 -12.40 6.92
CA ASN A 284 -15.50 -11.71 5.69
C ASN A 284 -16.75 -12.35 5.04
N GLY A 285 -17.90 -12.22 5.71
CA GLY A 285 -19.18 -12.76 5.26
C GLY A 285 -19.10 -14.25 4.92
N TYR A 286 -19.53 -14.62 3.70
CA TYR A 286 -19.53 -16.01 3.21
C TYR A 286 -18.13 -16.59 3.00
N ARG A 287 -17.08 -15.77 2.87
CA ARG A 287 -15.68 -16.25 2.75
C ARG A 287 -15.17 -16.85 4.07
N GLY A 288 -15.86 -16.62 5.18
CA GLY A 288 -15.50 -17.13 6.50
C GLY A 288 -14.38 -16.33 7.16
N ALA A 289 -13.65 -16.98 8.06
CA ALA A 289 -12.58 -16.35 8.82
C ALA A 289 -11.37 -16.02 7.92
N VAL A 290 -10.74 -14.88 8.15
CA VAL A 290 -9.49 -14.44 7.51
C VAL A 290 -8.40 -14.22 8.56
N ASP A 291 -7.13 -14.28 8.17
CA ASP A 291 -6.01 -13.99 9.07
C ASP A 291 -6.09 -12.55 9.60
N PRO A 292 -6.27 -12.32 10.92
CA PRO A 292 -6.37 -10.98 11.47
C PRO A 292 -5.04 -10.23 11.52
N LEU A 293 -3.91 -10.94 11.43
CA LEU A 293 -2.61 -10.32 11.70
C LEU A 293 -2.32 -9.11 10.81
N PRO A 294 -2.51 -9.14 9.47
CA PRO A 294 -2.29 -7.97 8.63
C PRO A 294 -3.19 -6.77 8.98
N PHE A 295 -4.38 -7.03 9.52
CA PHE A 295 -5.36 -6.01 9.86
C PHE A 295 -5.05 -5.22 11.12
N ILE A 296 -4.19 -5.71 12.01
CA ILE A 296 -3.90 -5.06 13.30
C ILE A 296 -2.40 -4.93 13.59
N LYS A 297 -1.52 -5.55 12.80
CA LYS A 297 -0.08 -5.50 13.04
C LYS A 297 0.42 -4.08 12.81
N LEU A 298 0.92 -3.47 13.88
CA LEU A 298 1.54 -2.15 13.83
C LEU A 298 2.81 -2.21 12.96
N LYS A 299 3.03 -1.19 12.14
CA LYS A 299 4.18 -1.08 11.25
C LYS A 299 4.96 0.19 11.57
N GLU A 300 6.25 0.15 11.32
CA GLU A 300 7.13 1.30 11.47
C GLU A 300 7.05 2.17 10.20
N VAL A 301 7.14 3.48 10.39
CA VAL A 301 7.30 4.43 9.29
C VAL A 301 8.79 4.47 8.94
N PRO A 302 9.18 4.33 7.67
CA PRO A 302 10.58 4.36 7.29
C PRO A 302 11.18 5.75 7.52
N GLU A 303 12.38 5.79 8.08
CA GLU A 303 13.19 7.00 8.13
C GLU A 303 13.70 7.34 6.72
N THR A 304 13.90 8.63 6.44
CA THR A 304 14.51 9.07 5.18
C THR A 304 15.92 9.57 5.44
N SER A 305 16.90 9.06 4.69
CA SER A 305 18.24 9.64 4.64
C SER A 305 18.27 10.81 3.66
N LEU A 306 18.92 11.92 4.05
CA LEU A 306 19.09 13.12 3.22
C LEU A 306 20.25 13.02 2.22
N GLU A 307 21.06 11.96 2.29
CA GLU A 307 22.25 11.83 1.45
C GLU A 307 21.88 11.27 0.08
N TYR A 308 22.06 12.11 -0.95
CA TYR A 308 22.08 11.71 -2.35
C TYR A 308 23.49 11.94 -2.89
N ALA A 309 24.21 10.85 -3.12
CA ALA A 309 25.45 10.84 -3.87
C ALA A 309 25.16 11.23 -5.33
N GLY A 310 26.02 12.05 -5.96
CA GLY A 310 25.77 12.64 -7.27
C GLY A 310 25.31 11.68 -8.38
N THR A 311 24.81 12.26 -9.49
CA THR A 311 24.08 11.56 -10.56
C THR A 311 24.88 10.52 -11.35
N SER A 312 26.21 10.46 -11.20
CA SER A 312 27.08 9.56 -11.95
C SER A 312 28.14 8.91 -11.07
N ALA A 313 28.29 7.60 -11.20
CA ALA A 313 29.26 6.86 -10.41
C ALA A 313 29.95 5.76 -11.22
N LYS A 314 31.13 5.33 -10.73
CA LYS A 314 31.91 4.26 -11.33
C LYS A 314 32.00 3.06 -10.41
N ILE A 315 31.98 1.87 -11.00
CA ILE A 315 32.24 0.64 -10.26
C ILE A 315 33.71 0.58 -9.84
N ASN A 316 33.96 0.32 -8.56
CA ASN A 316 35.29 0.35 -7.93
C ASN A 316 35.81 -1.05 -7.58
N ARG A 317 35.18 -2.10 -8.10
CA ARG A 317 35.51 -3.49 -7.85
C ARG A 317 35.56 -4.25 -9.16
N THR A 318 36.33 -5.33 -9.17
CA THR A 318 36.44 -6.23 -10.34
C THR A 318 35.10 -6.86 -10.72
N LYS A 319 34.24 -7.07 -9.72
CA LYS A 319 32.87 -7.56 -9.90
C LYS A 319 31.95 -6.84 -8.92
N ALA A 320 30.88 -6.25 -9.44
CA ALA A 320 29.81 -5.70 -8.62
C ALA A 320 28.46 -6.26 -9.07
N GLU A 321 27.70 -6.82 -8.13
CA GLU A 321 26.44 -7.50 -8.44
C GLU A 321 25.29 -6.51 -8.39
N LEU A 322 24.67 -6.28 -9.56
CA LEU A 322 23.43 -5.52 -9.66
C LEU A 322 22.27 -6.44 -9.30
N ARG A 323 21.40 -6.01 -8.39
CA ARG A 323 20.30 -6.82 -7.86
C ARG A 323 18.96 -6.18 -8.13
N ASN A 324 17.91 -6.97 -8.13
CA ASN A 324 16.56 -6.45 -8.34
C ASN A 324 15.92 -5.88 -7.05
N GLY A 325 16.67 -5.73 -5.96
CA GLY A 325 16.23 -5.09 -4.72
C GLY A 325 17.42 -4.79 -3.79
N PRO A 326 17.22 -3.96 -2.74
CA PRO A 326 18.27 -3.35 -1.92
C PRO A 326 18.80 -4.27 -0.80
N SER A 327 19.14 -5.51 -1.14
CA SER A 327 19.74 -6.48 -0.20
C SER A 327 20.42 -7.61 -0.97
N THR A 328 21.37 -8.29 -0.34
CA THR A 328 22.03 -9.49 -0.90
C THR A 328 21.08 -10.69 -1.04
N SER A 329 19.90 -10.66 -0.41
CA SER A 329 18.85 -11.69 -0.59
C SER A 329 18.12 -11.60 -1.93
N TYR A 330 18.13 -10.43 -2.58
CA TYR A 330 17.46 -10.23 -3.85
C TYR A 330 18.21 -10.90 -5.00
N LYS A 331 17.47 -11.21 -6.07
CA LYS A 331 18.00 -11.87 -7.25
C LYS A 331 19.05 -10.97 -7.91
N GLN A 332 20.19 -11.57 -8.23
CA GLN A 332 21.18 -10.92 -9.09
C GLN A 332 20.62 -10.79 -10.51
N LEU A 333 20.65 -9.58 -11.05
CA LEU A 333 20.29 -9.27 -12.44
C LEU A 333 21.48 -9.49 -13.36
N LEU A 334 22.61 -8.87 -13.03
CA LEU A 334 23.86 -8.94 -13.80
C LEU A 334 25.07 -8.64 -12.92
N SER A 335 26.27 -8.75 -13.49
CA SER A 335 27.51 -8.30 -12.87
C SER A 335 28.11 -7.18 -13.69
N LEU A 336 28.48 -6.09 -13.02
CA LEU A 336 29.20 -4.97 -13.57
C LEU A 336 30.70 -5.13 -13.32
N SER A 337 31.48 -4.62 -14.25
CA SER A 337 32.95 -4.67 -14.25
C SER A 337 33.55 -3.38 -13.68
N ASN A 338 34.81 -3.46 -13.27
CA ASN A 338 35.55 -2.29 -12.78
C ASN A 338 35.55 -1.16 -13.82
N ASN A 339 35.36 0.08 -13.35
CA ASN A 339 35.22 1.30 -14.16
C ASN A 339 33.97 1.41 -15.05
N ASP A 340 33.04 0.46 -15.00
CA ASP A 340 31.72 0.66 -15.62
C ASP A 340 31.09 1.93 -15.04
N THR A 341 30.53 2.76 -15.92
CA THR A 341 29.84 3.99 -15.53
C THR A 341 28.34 3.71 -15.42
N VAL A 342 27.76 4.10 -14.29
CA VAL A 342 26.34 3.95 -13.99
C VAL A 342 25.75 5.31 -13.63
N HIS A 343 24.47 5.49 -13.96
CA HIS A 343 23.70 6.65 -13.53
C HIS A 343 23.07 6.33 -12.18
N VAL A 344 23.27 7.19 -11.18
CA VAL A 344 22.66 7.02 -9.85
C VAL A 344 21.26 7.64 -9.89
N LEU A 345 20.24 6.81 -9.73
CA LEU A 345 18.84 7.25 -9.69
C LEU A 345 18.45 7.67 -8.28
N GLY A 346 18.93 6.95 -7.27
CA GLY A 346 18.59 7.21 -5.88
C GLY A 346 19.39 6.37 -4.90
N GLN A 347 19.07 6.53 -3.62
CA GLN A 347 19.70 5.80 -2.53
C GLN A 347 18.66 5.40 -1.48
N THR A 348 18.79 4.16 -1.01
CA THR A 348 18.03 3.60 0.11
C THR A 348 19.01 2.91 1.08
N GLY A 349 19.16 3.47 2.28
CA GLY A 349 20.20 3.06 3.22
C GLY A 349 21.59 3.02 2.56
N ASN A 350 22.21 1.84 2.55
CA ASN A 350 23.54 1.62 1.95
C ASN A 350 23.51 1.13 0.49
N TRP A 351 22.37 1.25 -0.19
CA TRP A 351 22.17 0.75 -1.55
C TRP A 351 21.84 1.90 -2.50
N PHE A 352 22.62 2.03 -3.56
CA PHE A 352 22.30 2.90 -4.68
C PHE A 352 21.32 2.19 -5.62
N HIS A 353 20.25 2.87 -5.97
CA HIS A 353 19.42 2.57 -7.12
C HIS A 353 20.09 3.19 -8.34
N ILE A 354 20.45 2.38 -9.33
CA ILE A 354 21.20 2.83 -10.50
C ILE A 354 20.55 2.36 -11.80
N GLU A 355 20.94 3.02 -12.89
CA GLU A 355 20.64 2.61 -14.27
C GLU A 355 21.96 2.39 -15.03
N THR A 356 22.05 1.28 -15.77
CA THR A 356 23.18 1.03 -16.67
C THR A 356 22.99 1.71 -18.03
N LYS A 357 24.03 1.73 -18.87
CA LYS A 357 23.94 2.28 -20.23
C LYS A 357 22.92 1.54 -21.11
N GLU A 358 22.66 0.27 -20.81
CA GLU A 358 21.66 -0.58 -21.46
C GLU A 358 20.26 -0.39 -20.87
N LEU A 359 20.04 0.66 -20.06
CA LEU A 359 18.77 1.02 -19.42
C LEU A 359 18.28 -0.03 -18.42
N GLN A 360 19.17 -0.90 -17.93
CA GLN A 360 18.85 -1.86 -16.88
C GLN A 360 18.92 -1.16 -15.52
N LYS A 361 17.79 -1.07 -14.83
CA LYS A 361 17.75 -0.58 -13.45
C LYS A 361 18.02 -1.69 -12.45
N GLY A 362 18.57 -1.32 -11.29
CA GLY A 362 18.77 -2.22 -10.17
C GLY A 362 19.44 -1.54 -8.98
N PHE A 363 19.69 -2.33 -7.95
CA PHE A 363 20.33 -1.89 -6.71
C PHE A 363 21.74 -2.46 -6.59
N ILE A 364 22.66 -1.61 -6.14
CA ILE A 364 24.05 -1.95 -5.89
C ILE A 364 24.48 -1.39 -4.54
N HIS A 365 25.22 -2.18 -3.76
CA HIS A 365 25.69 -1.71 -2.46
C HIS A 365 26.74 -0.59 -2.64
N GLN A 366 26.64 0.48 -1.85
CA GLN A 366 27.46 1.69 -1.98
C GLN A 366 28.97 1.41 -1.95
N SER A 367 29.41 0.41 -1.18
CA SER A 367 30.84 0.05 -1.08
C SER A 367 31.46 -0.49 -2.38
N LEU A 368 30.63 -0.81 -3.38
CA LEU A 368 31.06 -1.30 -4.69
C LEU A 368 31.23 -0.18 -5.71
N VAL A 369 30.82 1.04 -5.35
CA VAL A 369 30.75 2.20 -6.20
C VAL A 369 31.71 3.27 -5.68
N LYS A 370 32.25 4.10 -6.57
CA LYS A 370 32.99 5.31 -6.25
C LYS A 370 32.33 6.46 -7.02
N GLU A 371 31.95 7.52 -6.31
CA GLU A 371 31.39 8.71 -6.92
C GLU A 371 32.37 9.30 -7.94
N SER A 372 31.84 9.73 -9.08
CA SER A 372 32.64 10.49 -10.04
C SER A 372 32.63 11.94 -9.58
N LEU A 373 33.79 12.44 -9.15
CA LEU A 373 34.01 13.88 -8.90
C LEU A 373 33.76 14.71 -10.15
#